data_AF-A0A951Q4R7-F1
#
_entry.id   AF-A0A951Q4R7-F1
#
_cell.length_a   1.000
_cell.length_b   1.000
_cell.length_c   1.000
_cell.angle_alpha   90.00
_cell.angle_beta   90.00
_cell.angle_gamma   90.00
#
_symmetry.space_group_name_H-M   'P 1'
#
loop_
_entity.id
_entity.type
_entity.pdbx_description
1 polymer ?
#
loop_
_entity_poly.entity_id
_entity_poly.type
_entity_poly.pdbx_seq_one_letter_code
_entity_poly.pdbx_strand_id
1 'polypeptide(L)'
;MVNRKQSKRLVRKHLFSLRLSEIELDLLRLKSADAGMSASELMRRNGLLRPLPKRLSKISLKAYWELGQIGNNLNQLVKATNTAIKMGRTPPANPELLEELLEVLHQCRRDIAQVETEDNDWEEEEEDNEDDWQADEG
;
A
#
# COMPACT_ATOMS: atom_id res chain seq x y z
N MET A 1 -6.09 8.32 11.52
CA MET A 1 -7.16 7.30 11.57
C MET A 1 -8.11 7.51 10.40
N VAL A 2 -8.01 6.69 9.34
CA VAL A 2 -8.88 6.83 8.17
C VAL A 2 -10.29 6.40 8.58
N ASN A 3 -11.18 7.38 8.71
CA ASN A 3 -12.58 7.18 9.00
C ASN A 3 -13.24 6.54 7.77
N ARG A 4 -13.20 5.22 7.67
CA ARG A 4 -14.03 4.45 6.73
C ARG A 4 -15.47 4.65 7.16
N LYS A 5 -16.09 5.75 6.70
CA LYS A 5 -17.55 5.88 6.66
C LYS A 5 -18.07 4.63 5.94
N GLN A 6 -18.50 3.64 6.71
CA GLN A 6 -19.16 2.48 6.13
C GLN A 6 -20.41 3.02 5.46
N SER A 7 -20.39 3.03 4.13
CA SER A 7 -21.57 3.27 3.32
C SER A 7 -22.64 2.32 3.85
N LYS A 8 -23.75 2.88 4.37
CA LYS A 8 -24.93 2.14 4.87
C LYS A 8 -25.54 1.19 3.81
N ARG A 9 -24.95 1.07 2.63
CA ARG A 9 -25.51 0.48 1.41
C ARG A 9 -25.04 -0.95 1.10
N LEU A 10 -24.21 -1.61 1.94
CA LEU A 10 -23.71 -2.96 1.64
C LEU A 10 -23.84 -3.97 2.78
N VAL A 11 -25.01 -4.02 3.44
CA VAL A 11 -25.33 -5.12 4.36
C VAL A 11 -25.54 -6.40 3.55
N ARG A 12 -24.67 -7.40 3.75
CA ARG A 12 -24.70 -8.67 3.03
C ARG A 12 -25.62 -9.64 3.77
N LYS A 13 -26.72 -10.05 3.13
CA LYS A 13 -27.80 -10.85 3.75
C LYS A 13 -27.75 -12.35 3.44
N HIS A 14 -27.07 -12.75 2.36
CA HIS A 14 -27.01 -14.14 1.92
C HIS A 14 -25.74 -14.84 2.41
N LEU A 15 -25.88 -16.07 2.90
CA LEU A 15 -24.79 -16.92 3.35
C LEU A 15 -24.51 -17.99 2.28
N PHE A 16 -23.23 -18.18 1.97
CA PHE A 16 -22.76 -19.28 1.13
C PHE A 16 -21.84 -20.16 1.98
N SER A 17 -22.24 -21.40 2.23
CA SER A 17 -21.44 -22.35 3.00
C SER A 17 -20.55 -23.18 2.07
N LEU A 18 -19.31 -23.41 2.50
CA LEU A 18 -18.31 -24.21 1.80
C LEU A 18 -17.82 -25.27 2.77
N ARG A 19 -17.80 -26.54 2.36
CA ARG A 19 -17.18 -27.61 3.14
C ARG A 19 -15.70 -27.68 2.78
N LEU A 20 -14.84 -27.69 3.79
CA LEU A 20 -13.39 -27.70 3.66
C LEU A 20 -12.83 -28.86 4.49
N SER A 21 -11.79 -29.50 3.99
CA SER A 21 -10.88 -30.32 4.77
C SER A 21 -9.98 -29.45 5.66
N GLU A 22 -9.28 -30.05 6.60
CA GLU A 22 -8.36 -29.34 7.50
C GLU A 22 -7.25 -28.61 6.72
N ILE A 23 -6.67 -29.28 5.71
CA ILE A 23 -5.60 -28.73 4.87
C ILE A 23 -6.10 -27.53 4.07
N GLU A 24 -7.30 -27.61 3.50
CA GLU A 24 -7.86 -26.51 2.71
C GLU A 24 -8.21 -25.30 3.60
N LEU A 25 -8.66 -25.55 4.82
CA LEU A 25 -8.93 -24.50 5.80
C LEU A 25 -7.65 -23.75 6.18
N ASP A 26 -6.55 -24.47 6.40
CA ASP A 26 -5.27 -23.87 6.76
C ASP A 26 -4.64 -23.12 5.58
N LEU A 27 -4.73 -23.68 4.36
CA LEU A 27 -4.33 -22.98 3.15
C LEU A 27 -5.11 -21.67 2.97
N LEU A 28 -6.42 -21.69 3.25
CA LEU A 28 -7.27 -20.51 3.16
C LEU A 28 -6.85 -19.44 4.17
N ARG A 29 -6.54 -19.85 5.41
CA ARG A 29 -6.05 -18.95 6.45
C ARG A 29 -4.73 -18.30 6.04
N LEU A 30 -3.76 -19.09 5.58
CA LEU A 30 -2.48 -18.59 5.09
C LEU A 30 -2.64 -17.59 3.95
N LYS A 31 -3.41 -17.93 2.92
CA LYS A 31 -3.68 -17.03 1.78
C LYS A 31 -4.37 -15.73 2.22
N SER A 32 -5.28 -15.81 3.20
CA SER A 32 -5.97 -14.62 3.71
C SER A 32 -5.06 -13.70 4.51
N ALA A 33 -4.16 -14.28 5.31
CA ALA A 33 -3.16 -13.54 6.07
C ALA A 33 -2.14 -12.85 5.14
N ASP A 34 -1.67 -13.58 4.13
CA ASP A 34 -0.76 -13.06 3.09
C ASP A 34 -1.40 -11.90 2.30
N ALA A 35 -2.70 -12.00 2.00
CA ALA A 35 -3.46 -10.92 1.36
C ALA A 35 -3.90 -9.78 2.30
N GLY A 36 -3.61 -9.87 3.61
CA GLY A 36 -3.99 -8.86 4.61
C GLY A 36 -5.50 -8.67 4.78
N MET A 37 -6.31 -9.72 4.60
CA MET A 37 -7.76 -9.65 4.74
C MET A 37 -8.35 -10.88 5.42
N SER A 38 -9.64 -10.84 5.78
CA SER A 38 -10.30 -12.01 6.34
C SER A 38 -10.54 -13.09 5.26
N ALA A 39 -10.54 -14.36 5.67
CA ALA A 39 -10.82 -15.49 4.79
C ALA A 39 -12.14 -15.32 4.00
N SER A 40 -13.19 -14.78 4.65
CA SER A 40 -14.46 -14.50 3.99
C SER A 40 -14.39 -13.40 2.94
N GLU A 41 -13.57 -12.37 3.15
CA GLU A 41 -13.38 -11.32 2.14
C GLU A 41 -12.51 -11.81 0.98
N LEU A 42 -11.50 -12.65 1.27
CA LEU A 42 -10.68 -13.30 0.25
C LEU A 42 -11.54 -14.17 -0.66
N MET A 43 -12.36 -15.06 -0.08
CA MET A 43 -13.27 -15.92 -0.84
C MET A 43 -14.28 -15.12 -1.66
N ARG A 44 -14.79 -14.04 -1.09
CA ARG A 44 -15.71 -13.16 -1.81
C ARG A 44 -15.03 -12.48 -3.01
N ARG A 45 -13.79 -12.03 -2.87
CA ARG A 45 -13.06 -11.40 -3.98
C ARG A 45 -12.73 -12.40 -5.07
N ASN A 46 -12.21 -13.57 -4.69
CA ASN A 46 -11.91 -14.65 -5.63
C ASN A 46 -13.18 -15.13 -6.37
N GLY A 47 -14.28 -15.36 -5.63
CA GLY A 47 -15.54 -15.82 -6.22
C GLY A 47 -16.28 -14.77 -7.08
N LEU A 48 -15.98 -13.48 -6.90
CA LEU A 48 -16.55 -12.38 -7.69
C LEU A 48 -15.56 -11.78 -8.69
N LEU A 49 -14.43 -12.46 -8.95
CA LEU A 49 -13.35 -12.01 -9.84
C LEU A 49 -12.89 -10.57 -9.58
N ARG A 50 -12.92 -10.15 -8.31
CA ARG A 50 -12.41 -8.83 -7.91
C ARG A 50 -10.92 -8.92 -7.70
N PRO A 51 -10.13 -7.95 -8.20
CA PRO A 51 -8.70 -7.96 -8.00
C PRO A 51 -8.36 -7.99 -6.51
N LEU A 52 -7.38 -8.81 -6.15
CA LEU A 52 -6.82 -8.81 -4.81
C LEU A 52 -6.14 -7.45 -4.56
N PRO A 53 -6.19 -6.92 -3.33
CA PRO A 53 -5.44 -5.72 -3.01
C PRO A 53 -3.96 -6.01 -3.27
N LYS A 54 -3.27 -5.03 -3.86
CA LYS A 54 -1.83 -5.14 -4.09
C LYS A 54 -1.15 -5.43 -2.75
N ARG A 55 -0.25 -6.42 -2.74
CA ARG A 55 0.60 -6.71 -1.59
C ARG A 55 1.41 -5.45 -1.32
N LEU A 56 1.23 -4.84 -0.15
CA LEU A 56 2.16 -3.82 0.30
C LEU A 56 3.38 -4.56 0.84
N SER A 57 4.57 -4.27 0.33
CA SER A 57 5.79 -4.83 0.89
C SER A 57 5.91 -4.39 2.36
N LYS A 58 6.61 -5.16 3.19
CA LYS A 58 6.87 -4.79 4.59
C LYS A 58 7.54 -3.40 4.67
N ILE A 59 8.36 -3.07 3.67
CA ILE A 59 9.01 -1.78 3.50
C ILE A 59 7.96 -0.68 3.26
N SER A 60 7.04 -0.88 2.32
CA SER A 60 5.96 0.09 2.06
C SER A 60 5.08 0.33 3.28
N LEU A 61 4.76 -0.73 4.05
CA LEU A 61 3.94 -0.58 5.26
C LEU A 61 4.65 0.25 6.34
N LYS A 62 5.95 0.00 6.55
CA LYS A 62 6.79 0.77 7.47
C LYS A 62 6.87 2.23 7.03
N ALA A 63 7.12 2.48 5.75
CA ALA A 63 7.15 3.83 5.18
C ALA A 63 5.82 4.58 5.38
N TYR A 64 4.68 3.93 5.15
CA TYR A 64 3.37 4.55 5.42
C TYR A 64 3.15 4.88 6.89
N TRP A 65 3.65 4.03 7.79
CA TRP A 65 3.54 4.27 9.23
C TRP A 65 4.39 5.46 9.67
N GLU A 66 5.63 5.55 9.20
CA GLU A 66 6.53 6.68 9.45
C GLU A 66 5.98 7.99 8.89
N LEU A 67 5.47 7.99 7.64
CA LEU A 67 4.76 9.13 7.06
C LEU A 67 3.56 9.58 7.92
N GLY A 68 2.84 8.63 8.52
CA GLY A 68 1.76 8.91 9.45
C GLY A 68 2.22 9.61 10.73
N GLN A 69 3.37 9.22 11.29
CA GLN A 69 3.96 9.85 12.46
C GLN A 69 4.43 11.28 12.17
N ILE A 70 5.10 11.47 11.03
CA ILE A 70 5.54 12.79 10.53
C ILE A 70 4.34 13.73 10.41
N GLY A 71 3.25 13.27 9.79
CA GLY A 71 2.02 14.06 9.66
C GLY A 71 1.39 14.44 11.00
N ASN A 72 1.46 13.56 12.00
CA ASN A 72 0.98 13.87 13.35
C ASN A 72 1.85 14.92 14.04
N ASN A 73 3.17 14.84 13.91
CA ASN A 73 4.11 15.80 14.50
C ASN A 73 3.94 17.19 13.87
N LEU A 74 3.79 17.25 12.54
CA LEU A 74 3.44 18.47 11.81
C LEU A 74 2.13 19.10 12.32
N ASN A 75 1.10 18.28 12.50
CA ASN A 75 -0.18 18.76 13.00
C ASN A 75 -0.09 19.31 14.44
N GLN A 76 0.77 18.72 15.28
CA GLN A 76 1.04 19.22 16.62
C GLN A 76 1.77 20.57 16.59
N LEU A 77 2.80 20.71 15.76
CA LEU A 77 3.51 21.97 15.57
C LEU A 77 2.59 23.08 15.06
N VAL A 78 1.79 22.81 14.03
CA VAL A 78 0.81 23.78 13.50
C VAL A 78 -0.19 24.21 14.58
N LYS A 79 -0.66 23.27 15.41
CA LYS A 79 -1.56 23.59 16.53
C LYS A 79 -0.87 24.45 17.59
N ALA A 80 0.36 24.14 17.96
CA ALA A 80 1.13 24.89 18.95
C ALA A 80 1.38 26.34 18.45
N THR A 81 1.82 26.48 17.20
CA THR A 81 2.03 27.77 16.53
C THR A 81 0.75 28.59 16.46
N ASN A 82 -0.36 28.00 15.99
CA ASN A 82 -1.65 28.69 15.90
C ASN A 82 -2.18 29.10 17.28
N THR A 83 -1.95 28.28 18.31
CA THR A 83 -2.34 28.60 19.70
C THR A 83 -1.53 29.79 20.22
N ALA A 84 -0.23 29.81 19.99
CA ALA A 84 0.64 30.89 20.44
C ALA A 84 0.32 32.23 19.76
N ILE A 85 0.09 32.23 18.44
CA ILE A 85 -0.35 33.42 17.69
C ILE A 85 -1.67 33.95 18.24
N LYS A 86 -2.66 33.08 18.50
CA LYS A 86 -3.94 33.47 19.11
C LYS A 86 -3.79 34.07 20.51
N MET A 87 -2.79 33.64 21.27
CA MET A 87 -2.49 34.17 22.60
C MET A 87 -1.62 35.44 22.57
N GLY A 88 -1.33 35.99 21.38
CA GLY A 88 -0.47 37.17 21.21
C GLY A 88 0.98 36.92 21.63
N ARG A 89 1.40 35.65 21.69
CA ARG A 89 2.77 35.24 22.05
C ARG A 89 3.54 34.90 20.78
N THR A 90 4.86 35.01 20.85
CA THR A 90 5.73 34.53 19.79
C THR A 90 5.54 33.02 19.61
N PRO A 91 5.32 32.54 18.38
CA PRO A 91 5.10 31.12 18.15
C PRO A 91 6.31 30.29 18.60
N PRO A 92 6.10 29.19 19.35
CA PRO A 92 7.15 28.29 19.81
C PRO A 92 7.50 27.31 18.69
N ALA A 93 7.86 27.82 17.51
CA ALA A 93 8.44 26.97 16.48
C ALA A 93 9.89 26.71 16.90
N ASN A 94 10.12 25.58 17.58
CA ASN A 94 11.48 25.17 17.90
C ASN A 94 12.19 24.83 16.57
N PRO A 95 13.24 25.59 16.17
CA PRO A 95 13.96 25.33 14.92
C PRO A 95 14.52 23.91 14.85
N GLU A 96 14.90 23.32 15.99
CA GLU A 96 15.43 21.95 16.08
C GLU A 96 14.39 20.90 15.66
N LEU A 97 13.13 21.08 16.06
CA LEU A 97 12.01 20.19 15.66
C LEU A 97 11.70 20.31 14.16
N LEU A 98 11.98 21.47 13.57
CA LEU A 98 11.81 21.70 12.14
C LEU A 98 12.93 21.03 11.34
N GLU A 99 14.17 21.08 11.86
CA GLU A 99 15.33 20.40 11.29
C GLU A 99 15.18 18.87 11.36
N GLU A 100 14.79 18.32 12.51
CA GLU A 100 14.52 16.89 12.68
C GLU A 100 13.44 16.40 11.69
N LEU A 101 12.36 17.17 11.55
CA LEU A 101 11.30 16.87 10.59
C LEU A 101 11.81 16.87 9.14
N LEU A 102 12.64 17.85 8.78
CA LEU A 102 13.21 17.98 7.45
C LEU A 102 14.16 16.81 7.14
N GLU A 103 14.94 16.37 8.12
CA GLU A 103 15.83 15.22 8.00
C GLU A 103 15.05 13.92 7.79
N VAL A 104 13.97 13.69 8.56
CA VAL A 104 13.10 12.52 8.40
C VAL A 104 12.40 12.55 7.02
N LEU A 105 11.93 13.72 6.56
CA LEU A 105 11.35 13.87 5.23
C LEU A 105 12.35 13.55 4.12
N HIS A 106 13.59 14.00 4.25
CA HIS A 106 14.66 13.67 3.32
C HIS A 106 14.98 12.18 3.31
N GLN A 107 14.98 11.53 4.48
CA GLN A 107 15.17 10.08 4.58
C GLN A 107 14.03 9.33 3.89
N CYS A 108 12.77 9.65 4.18
CA CYS A 108 11.63 9.03 3.51
C CYS A 108 11.67 9.24 1.99
N ARG A 109 12.09 10.42 1.51
CA ARG A 109 12.25 10.67 0.07
C ARG A 109 13.31 9.76 -0.56
N ARG A 110 14.45 9.56 0.11
CA ARG A 110 15.51 8.64 -0.35
C ARG A 110 15.01 7.21 -0.41
N ASP A 111 14.34 6.77 0.65
CA ASP A 111 13.84 5.39 0.77
C ASP A 111 12.76 5.08 -0.28
N ILE A 112 11.93 6.06 -0.65
CA ILE A 112 10.94 5.91 -1.72
C ILE A 112 11.60 5.91 -3.10
N ALA A 113 12.57 6.79 -3.34
CA ALA A 113 13.24 6.90 -4.65
C ALA A 113 14.10 5.68 -4.99
N GLN A 114 14.66 4.98 -3.99
CA GLN A 114 15.41 3.74 -4.20
C GLN A 114 14.54 2.54 -4.59
N VAL A 115 13.22 2.62 -4.42
CA VAL A 115 12.28 1.54 -4.80
C VAL A 115 11.89 1.60 -6.28
N GLU A 116 12.15 2.71 -6.99
CA GLU A 116 11.79 2.85 -8.41
C GLU A 116 12.87 2.31 -9.39
N THR A 117 14.03 1.86 -8.89
CA THR A 117 15.16 1.43 -9.75
C THR A 117 15.38 -0.07 -9.88
N GLU A 118 14.55 -0.94 -9.28
CA GLU A 118 14.87 -2.38 -9.21
C GLU A 118 13.96 -3.32 -10.04
N ASP A 119 12.89 -2.87 -10.70
CA ASP A 119 12.01 -3.79 -11.46
C ASP A 119 11.59 -3.23 -12.84
N ASN A 120 12.55 -3.03 -13.74
CA ASN A 120 12.21 -2.86 -15.17
C ASN A 120 13.26 -3.43 -16.14
N ASP A 121 13.91 -4.54 -15.77
CA ASP A 121 14.57 -5.42 -16.74
C ASP A 121 13.50 -6.36 -17.33
N TRP A 122 12.61 -5.78 -18.14
CA TRP A 122 11.97 -6.56 -19.19
C TRP A 122 13.01 -6.59 -20.31
N GLU A 123 13.74 -7.69 -20.41
CA GLU A 123 14.55 -8.01 -21.58
C GLU A 123 13.68 -7.76 -22.82
N GLU A 124 14.07 -6.74 -23.59
CA GLU A 124 13.53 -6.46 -24.90
C GLU A 124 13.91 -7.69 -25.75
N GLU A 125 12.97 -8.64 -25.91
CA GLU A 125 13.13 -9.73 -26.87
C GLU A 125 13.27 -9.07 -28.24
N GLU A 126 14.51 -8.98 -28.73
CA GLU A 126 14.83 -8.63 -30.11
C GLU A 126 14.03 -9.56 -31.03
N GLU A 127 13.09 -8.97 -31.76
CA GLU A 127 12.35 -9.61 -32.84
C GLU A 127 13.33 -9.94 -33.97
N ASP A 128 13.96 -11.12 -33.90
CA ASP A 128 14.65 -11.72 -35.06
C ASP A 128 13.60 -12.13 -36.09
N ASN A 129 13.16 -11.15 -36.87
CA ASN A 129 12.35 -11.33 -38.05
C ASN A 129 13.27 -11.73 -39.22
N GLU A 130 13.66 -13.00 -39.29
CA GLU A 130 14.26 -13.60 -40.48
C GLU A 130 13.25 -14.53 -41.18
N ASP A 131 12.60 -13.90 -42.16
CA ASP A 131 11.76 -14.42 -43.22
C ASP A 131 12.58 -15.31 -44.17
N ASP A 132 12.41 -16.64 -44.16
CA ASP A 132 12.71 -17.51 -45.33
C ASP A 132 12.03 -18.88 -45.25
N TRP A 133 10.70 -18.94 -45.46
CA TRP A 133 10.05 -20.19 -45.88
C TRP A 133 9.94 -20.22 -47.40
N GLN A 134 10.99 -20.71 -48.06
CA GLN A 134 10.96 -21.06 -49.48
C GLN A 134 9.91 -22.14 -49.72
N ALA A 135 8.94 -21.83 -50.58
CA ALA A 135 8.05 -22.82 -51.16
C ALA A 135 8.83 -23.61 -52.20
N ASP A 136 9.02 -24.91 -51.98
CA ASP A 136 9.48 -25.83 -53.02
C ASP A 136 8.34 -26.79 -53.37
N GLU A 137 7.90 -26.68 -54.62
CA GLU A 137 6.97 -27.59 -55.28
C GLU A 137 7.73 -28.86 -55.69
N GLY A 138 7.22 -30.03 -55.32
CA GLY A 138 7.68 -31.33 -55.79
C GLY A 138 6.58 -32.37 -55.75
#